data_AF-X0XLM5-F1
#
_entry.id   AF-X0XLM5-F1
#
_cell.length_a   1.000
_cell.length_b   1.000
_cell.length_c   1.000
_cell.angle_alpha   90.00
_cell.angle_beta   90.00
_cell.angle_gamma   90.00
#
_symmetry.space_group_name_H-M   'P 1'
#
loop_
_entity.id
_entity.type
_entity.pdbx_description
1 polymer ?
#
loop_
_entity_poly.entity_id
_entity_poly.type
_entity_poly.pdbx_seq_one_letter_code
_entity_poly.pdbx_strand_id
1 'polypeptide(L)'
;DLNEQQRRAVLHEGSPLLIVAGAGSGKTAVLARRIAYLLAARDVHAGQVLAITFTNKAAAEMRERVTQLVGRVGSAMWVSTFHSMCVRILRNQASLIEGLNSNFSIYDADDSRRLLLMIGRDMGLDVKRNSPRRLANAISNLKNELIEPEQAVANLPVGPDEQADDLARTVAVVYAEYQRRLRAANALDFDDLIGETVAVLRNFPQIAQHYRRRFRHILVDEYQDTNHAQYVLVRELVGEATDDGAAPGELCVVG
;
A
#
# COMPACT_ATOMS: atom_id res chain seq x y z
N ASP A 1 32.58 -1.84 -6.84
CA ASP A 1 31.77 -1.84 -8.08
C ASP A 1 30.63 -0.82 -8.10
N LEU A 2 30.66 0.26 -7.31
CA LEU A 2 29.68 1.35 -7.41
C LEU A 2 30.34 2.56 -8.06
N ASN A 3 29.64 3.24 -8.95
CA ASN A 3 30.05 4.58 -9.37
C ASN A 3 29.82 5.59 -8.23
N GLU A 4 30.35 6.81 -8.38
CA GLU A 4 30.27 7.83 -7.34
C GLU A 4 28.82 8.18 -6.94
N GLN A 5 27.91 8.29 -7.90
CA GLN A 5 26.50 8.63 -7.63
C GLN A 5 25.79 7.50 -6.86
N GLN A 6 25.99 6.25 -7.30
CA GLN A 6 25.46 5.07 -6.61
C GLN A 6 26.04 4.95 -5.20
N ARG A 7 27.34 5.23 -5.02
CA ARG A 7 27.97 5.24 -3.70
C ARG A 7 27.35 6.31 -2.80
N ARG A 8 27.12 7.52 -3.30
CA ARG A 8 26.43 8.57 -2.52
C ARG A 8 25.03 8.14 -2.10
N ALA A 9 24.26 7.52 -2.99
CA ALA A 9 22.94 7.00 -2.66
C ALA A 9 22.95 5.88 -1.60
N VAL A 10 23.94 4.98 -1.64
CA VAL A 10 24.12 3.93 -0.63
C VAL A 10 24.47 4.51 0.73
N LEU A 11 25.32 5.54 0.77
CA LEU A 11 25.85 6.12 2.01
C LEU A 11 25.00 7.27 2.59
N HIS A 12 23.94 7.71 1.92
CA HIS A 12 23.10 8.81 2.38
C HIS A 12 22.39 8.51 3.70
N GLU A 13 22.25 9.50 4.58
CA GLU A 13 21.75 9.33 5.96
C GLU A 13 20.83 10.48 6.37
N GLY A 14 19.92 10.22 7.32
CA GLY A 14 19.07 11.25 7.92
C GLY A 14 17.88 11.64 7.03
N SER A 15 18.05 12.64 6.16
CA SER A 15 16.93 13.20 5.40
C SER A 15 16.35 12.22 4.35
N PRO A 16 15.07 12.35 3.96
CA PRO A 16 14.51 11.54 2.88
C PRO A 16 15.34 11.64 1.60
N LEU A 17 15.59 10.48 0.96
CA LEU A 17 16.34 10.37 -0.29
C LEU A 17 15.41 9.99 -1.44
N LEU A 18 15.45 10.77 -2.51
CA LEU A 18 14.90 10.41 -3.82
C LEU A 18 16.03 10.10 -4.79
N ILE A 19 16.03 8.88 -5.35
CA ILE A 19 16.95 8.46 -6.40
C ILE A 19 16.20 8.46 -7.72
N VAL A 20 16.52 9.41 -8.60
CA VAL A 20 15.98 9.46 -9.96
C VAL A 20 16.96 8.75 -10.89
N ALA A 21 16.55 7.64 -11.52
CA ALA A 21 17.45 6.94 -12.44
C ALA A 21 16.72 6.21 -13.58
N GLY A 22 17.30 6.26 -14.78
CA GLY A 22 16.76 5.60 -15.97
C GLY A 22 16.83 4.06 -15.90
N ALA A 23 16.18 3.40 -16.86
CA ALA A 23 16.27 1.94 -17.02
C ALA A 23 17.74 1.49 -17.15
N GLY A 24 18.08 0.34 -16.56
CA GLY A 24 19.44 -0.23 -16.64
C GLY A 24 20.51 0.46 -15.78
N SER A 25 20.18 1.52 -15.04
CA SER A 25 21.12 2.26 -14.18
C SER A 25 21.53 1.53 -12.88
N GLY A 26 20.96 0.36 -12.63
CA GLY A 26 21.24 -0.44 -11.45
C GLY A 26 20.46 -0.02 -10.19
N LYS A 27 19.30 0.65 -10.32
CA LYS A 27 18.38 1.06 -9.23
C LYS A 27 18.25 0.02 -8.11
N THR A 28 17.77 -1.17 -8.46
CA THR A 28 17.57 -2.26 -7.51
C THR A 28 18.89 -2.73 -6.87
N ALA A 29 20.02 -2.65 -7.58
CA ALA A 29 21.33 -3.02 -7.03
C ALA A 29 21.86 -1.94 -6.05
N VAL A 30 21.49 -0.68 -6.24
CA VAL A 30 21.74 0.40 -5.28
C VAL A 30 20.94 0.16 -4.00
N LEU A 31 19.64 -0.16 -4.10
CA LEU A 31 18.81 -0.45 -2.92
C LEU A 31 19.32 -1.66 -2.13
N ALA A 32 19.68 -2.76 -2.80
CA ALA A 32 20.22 -3.94 -2.13
C ALA A 32 21.55 -3.64 -1.41
N ARG A 33 22.43 -2.84 -2.01
CA ARG A 33 23.68 -2.41 -1.37
C ARG A 33 23.47 -1.41 -0.25
N ARG A 34 22.47 -0.53 -0.35
CA ARG A 34 22.05 0.34 0.76
C ARG A 34 21.62 -0.49 1.95
N ILE A 35 20.80 -1.51 1.75
CA ILE A 35 20.42 -2.45 2.82
C ILE A 35 21.66 -3.10 3.43
N ALA A 36 22.59 -3.61 2.61
CA ALA A 36 23.82 -4.22 3.11
C ALA A 36 24.67 -3.23 3.93
N TYR A 37 24.80 -1.98 3.48
CA TYR A 37 25.49 -0.92 4.21
C TYR A 37 24.82 -0.62 5.55
N LEU A 38 23.49 -0.51 5.58
CA LEU A 38 22.74 -0.28 6.82
C LEU A 38 23.04 -1.36 7.87
N LEU A 39 23.00 -2.63 7.46
CA LEU A 39 23.25 -3.75 8.38
C LEU A 39 24.72 -3.86 8.80
N ALA A 40 25.67 -3.62 7.89
CA ALA A 40 27.09 -3.88 8.14
C ALA A 40 27.82 -2.70 8.80
N ALA A 41 27.41 -1.46 8.54
CA ALA A 41 28.15 -0.26 8.91
C ALA A 41 27.37 0.72 9.80
N ARG A 42 26.03 0.63 9.84
CA ARG A 42 25.17 1.55 10.61
C ARG A 42 24.51 0.90 11.83
N ASP A 43 24.92 -0.31 12.20
CA ASP A 43 24.37 -1.08 13.32
C ASP A 43 22.83 -1.23 13.26
N VAL A 44 22.29 -1.29 12.05
CA VAL A 44 20.86 -1.46 11.83
C VAL A 44 20.52 -2.94 11.88
N HIS A 45 19.50 -3.31 12.66
CA HIS A 45 19.02 -4.68 12.66
C HIS A 45 18.11 -4.95 11.44
N ALA A 46 18.18 -6.15 10.88
CA ALA A 46 17.34 -6.57 9.75
C ALA A 46 15.83 -6.35 9.96
N GLY A 47 15.35 -6.51 11.20
CA GLY A 47 13.96 -6.24 11.55
C GLY A 47 13.55 -4.77 11.43
N GLN A 48 14.52 -3.86 11.36
CA GLN A 48 14.30 -2.41 11.24
C GLN A 48 14.23 -1.89 9.81
N VAL A 49 14.45 -2.77 8.83
CA VAL A 49 14.44 -2.41 7.42
C VAL A 49 13.20 -2.98 6.75
N LEU A 50 12.46 -2.10 6.07
CA LEU A 50 11.33 -2.44 5.21
C LEU A 50 11.68 -2.06 3.78
N ALA A 51 11.64 -3.02 2.87
CA ALA A 51 11.83 -2.80 1.44
C ALA A 51 10.56 -3.18 0.68
N ILE A 52 10.01 -2.22 -0.07
CA ILE A 52 8.74 -2.33 -0.80
C ILE A 52 9.03 -2.31 -2.30
N THR A 53 8.41 -3.24 -3.04
CA THR A 53 8.48 -3.32 -4.51
C THR A 53 7.08 -3.50 -5.11
N PHE A 54 6.88 -3.24 -6.40
CA PHE A 54 5.54 -3.35 -7.00
C PHE A 54 5.10 -4.77 -7.34
N THR A 55 6.03 -5.69 -7.60
CA THR A 55 5.69 -7.06 -8.00
C THR A 55 6.29 -8.11 -7.06
N ASN A 56 5.62 -9.26 -6.94
CA ASN A 56 6.14 -10.39 -6.16
C ASN A 56 7.49 -10.88 -6.71
N LYS A 57 7.68 -10.81 -8.03
CA LYS A 57 8.95 -11.13 -8.70
C LYS A 57 10.06 -10.18 -8.25
N ALA A 58 9.82 -8.86 -8.29
CA ALA A 58 10.79 -7.87 -7.84
C ALA A 58 11.13 -8.03 -6.35
N ALA A 59 10.13 -8.31 -5.49
CA ALA A 59 10.36 -8.58 -4.07
C ALA A 59 11.23 -9.82 -3.86
N ALA A 60 11.00 -10.89 -4.63
CA ALA A 60 11.79 -12.12 -4.56
C ALA A 60 13.24 -11.88 -5.01
N GLU A 61 13.45 -11.22 -6.15
CA GLU A 61 14.77 -10.88 -6.66
C GLU A 61 15.53 -9.94 -5.70
N MET A 62 14.85 -8.94 -5.13
CA MET A 62 15.46 -8.06 -4.13
C MET A 62 15.85 -8.82 -2.86
N ARG A 63 15.01 -9.74 -2.38
CA ARG A 63 15.32 -10.60 -1.23
C ARG A 63 16.52 -11.49 -1.51
N GLU A 64 16.60 -12.09 -2.69
CA GLU A 64 17.72 -12.93 -3.10
C GLU A 64 19.03 -12.11 -3.10
N ARG A 65 19.02 -10.94 -3.75
CA ARG A 65 20.20 -10.05 -3.80
C ARG A 65 20.66 -9.62 -2.41
N VAL A 66 19.74 -9.21 -1.54
CA VAL A 66 20.08 -8.85 -0.15
C VAL A 66 20.67 -10.06 0.57
N THR A 67 20.06 -11.23 0.45
CA THR A 67 20.54 -12.47 1.09
C THR A 67 21.94 -12.86 0.60
N GLN A 68 22.26 -12.65 -0.68
CA GLN A 68 23.61 -12.88 -1.21
C GLN A 68 24.64 -11.92 -0.60
N LEU A 69 24.26 -10.68 -0.29
CA LEU A 69 25.15 -9.66 0.27
C LEU A 69 25.36 -9.80 1.79
N VAL A 70 24.31 -10.15 2.55
CA VAL A 70 24.34 -10.14 4.03
C VAL A 70 24.12 -11.51 4.68
N GLY A 71 23.94 -12.55 3.87
CA GLY A 71 23.65 -13.91 4.34
C GLY A 71 22.21 -14.10 4.83
N ARG A 72 21.99 -15.14 5.63
CA ARG A 72 20.65 -15.61 6.06
C ARG A 72 19.82 -14.56 6.80
N VAL A 73 20.46 -13.56 7.42
CA VAL A 73 19.76 -12.46 8.09
C VAL A 73 18.87 -11.67 7.13
N GLY A 74 19.29 -11.57 5.85
CA GLY A 74 18.52 -10.91 4.80
C GLY A 74 17.18 -11.59 4.51
N SER A 75 17.07 -12.90 4.76
CA SER A 75 15.83 -13.64 4.53
C SER A 75 14.74 -13.35 5.57
N ALA A 76 15.12 -12.86 6.76
CA ALA A 76 14.18 -12.49 7.84
C ALA A 76 13.62 -11.05 7.69
N MET A 77 14.16 -10.27 6.74
CA MET A 77 13.73 -8.90 6.47
C MET A 77 12.36 -8.83 5.81
N TRP A 78 11.69 -7.68 5.98
CA TRP A 78 10.47 -7.38 5.25
C TRP A 78 10.83 -6.84 3.87
N VAL A 79 10.94 -7.75 2.89
CA VAL A 79 11.06 -7.43 1.47
C VAL A 79 9.78 -7.89 0.77
N SER A 80 8.87 -7.00 0.43
CA SER A 80 7.52 -7.38 0.03
C SER A 80 6.88 -6.38 -0.93
N THR A 81 5.74 -6.75 -1.52
CA THR A 81 4.86 -5.76 -2.14
C THR A 81 4.09 -4.98 -1.09
N PHE A 82 3.51 -3.83 -1.49
CA PHE A 82 2.57 -3.08 -0.65
C PHE A 82 1.47 -4.00 -0.09
N HIS A 83 0.79 -4.72 -0.97
CA HIS A 83 -0.27 -5.66 -0.59
C HIS A 83 0.21 -6.76 0.36
N SER A 84 1.36 -7.37 0.10
CA SER A 84 1.88 -8.43 0.98
C SER A 84 2.21 -7.91 2.39
N MET A 85 2.73 -6.69 2.48
CA MET A 85 2.94 -6.00 3.76
C MET A 85 1.62 -5.72 4.46
N CYS A 86 0.65 -5.12 3.76
CA CYS A 86 -0.67 -4.80 4.29
C CYS A 86 -1.40 -6.04 4.80
N VAL A 87 -1.43 -7.14 4.03
CA VAL A 87 -2.00 -8.41 4.48
C VAL A 87 -1.36 -8.83 5.79
N ARG A 88 -0.02 -8.80 5.91
CA ARG A 88 0.67 -9.20 7.14
C ARG A 88 0.29 -8.32 8.34
N ILE A 89 0.11 -7.01 8.14
CA ILE A 89 -0.33 -6.08 9.17
C ILE A 89 -1.79 -6.39 9.55
N LEU A 90 -2.69 -6.44 8.58
CA LEU A 90 -4.12 -6.66 8.79
C LEU A 90 -4.40 -8.01 9.43
N ARG A 91 -3.69 -9.09 9.07
CA ARG A 91 -3.84 -10.40 9.73
C ARG A 91 -3.55 -10.34 11.23
N ASN A 92 -2.60 -9.50 11.63
CA ASN A 92 -2.25 -9.30 13.05
C ASN A 92 -3.19 -8.32 13.76
N GLN A 93 -3.82 -7.41 13.03
CA GLN A 93 -4.64 -6.32 13.58
C GLN A 93 -6.14 -6.46 13.26
N ALA A 94 -6.58 -7.57 12.68
CA ALA A 94 -7.93 -7.74 12.17
C ALA A 94 -9.01 -7.53 13.23
N SER A 95 -8.72 -7.86 14.50
CA SER A 95 -9.66 -7.65 15.61
C SER A 95 -9.95 -6.18 15.92
N LEU A 96 -9.14 -5.24 15.40
CA LEU A 96 -9.38 -3.80 15.51
C LEU A 96 -10.35 -3.29 14.45
N ILE A 97 -10.54 -4.05 13.37
CA ILE A 97 -11.43 -3.70 12.27
C ILE A 97 -12.76 -4.37 12.54
N GLU A 98 -13.79 -3.57 12.76
CA GLU A 98 -15.11 -4.11 13.06
C GLU A 98 -15.55 -5.04 11.90
N GLY A 99 -16.16 -6.17 12.24
CA GLY A 99 -16.66 -7.20 11.32
C GLY A 99 -15.64 -7.86 10.40
N LEU A 100 -14.34 -7.72 10.69
CA LEU A 100 -13.27 -8.48 10.07
C LEU A 100 -12.62 -9.41 11.10
N ASN A 101 -12.14 -10.57 10.65
CA ASN A 101 -11.27 -11.43 11.47
C ASN A 101 -10.00 -11.80 10.71
N SER A 102 -9.02 -12.36 11.42
CA SER A 102 -7.69 -12.64 10.85
C SER A 102 -7.69 -13.68 9.73
N ASN A 103 -8.81 -14.36 9.45
CA ASN A 103 -8.96 -15.35 8.39
C ASN A 103 -9.76 -14.80 7.20
N PHE A 104 -9.82 -13.48 7.01
CA PHE A 104 -10.47 -12.87 5.86
C PHE A 104 -10.01 -13.43 4.50
N SER A 105 -10.91 -13.49 3.53
CA SER A 105 -10.58 -13.85 2.14
C SER A 105 -10.10 -12.62 1.37
N ILE A 106 -9.21 -12.81 0.39
CA ILE A 106 -8.79 -11.73 -0.51
C ILE A 106 -9.44 -12.00 -1.86
N TYR A 107 -10.33 -11.11 -2.30
CA TYR A 107 -11.00 -11.23 -3.59
C TYR A 107 -10.06 -10.76 -4.69
N ASP A 108 -9.94 -11.59 -5.73
CA ASP A 108 -9.27 -11.18 -6.96
C ASP A 108 -10.20 -10.36 -7.86
N ALA A 109 -9.67 -9.93 -9.00
CA ALA A 109 -10.42 -9.10 -9.93
C ALA A 109 -11.66 -9.82 -10.50
N ASP A 110 -11.66 -11.15 -10.64
CA ASP A 110 -12.81 -11.91 -11.09
C ASP A 110 -13.87 -12.02 -10.00
N ASP A 111 -13.46 -12.30 -8.76
CA ASP A 111 -14.37 -12.37 -7.61
C ASP A 111 -15.05 -11.01 -7.34
N SER A 112 -14.29 -9.91 -7.36
CA SER A 112 -14.84 -8.55 -7.27
C SER A 112 -15.85 -8.26 -8.38
N ARG A 113 -15.54 -8.64 -9.63
CA ARG A 113 -16.48 -8.45 -10.76
C ARG A 113 -17.74 -9.30 -10.62
N ARG A 114 -17.63 -10.53 -10.12
CA ARG A 114 -18.81 -11.39 -9.87
C ARG A 114 -19.70 -10.78 -8.80
N LEU A 115 -19.12 -10.27 -7.70
CA LEU A 115 -19.87 -9.60 -6.66
C LEU A 115 -20.59 -8.35 -7.18
N LEU A 116 -19.91 -7.51 -7.94
CA LEU A 116 -20.50 -6.31 -8.55
C LEU A 116 -21.61 -6.65 -9.54
N LEU A 117 -21.49 -7.75 -10.29
CA LEU A 117 -22.57 -8.22 -11.17
C LEU A 117 -23.82 -8.60 -10.38
N MET A 118 -23.67 -9.29 -9.25
CA MET A 118 -24.79 -9.63 -8.37
C MET A 118 -25.44 -8.38 -7.78
N ILE A 119 -24.64 -7.45 -7.26
CA ILE A 119 -25.14 -6.17 -6.73
C ILE A 119 -25.92 -5.40 -7.80
N GLY A 120 -25.35 -5.28 -9.01
CA GLY A 120 -26.02 -4.58 -10.11
C GLY A 120 -27.37 -5.20 -10.48
N ARG A 121 -27.47 -6.54 -10.46
CA ARG A 121 -28.76 -7.24 -10.69
C ARG A 121 -29.76 -7.01 -9.57
N ASP A 122 -29.33 -7.12 -8.32
CA ASP A 122 -30.20 -6.93 -7.16
C ASP A 122 -30.75 -5.49 -7.07
N MET A 123 -29.96 -4.52 -7.51
CA MET A 123 -30.34 -3.10 -7.61
C MET A 123 -31.13 -2.75 -8.88
N GLY A 124 -31.36 -3.71 -9.77
CA GLY A 124 -32.09 -3.47 -11.03
C GLY A 124 -31.34 -2.58 -12.04
N LEU A 125 -30.01 -2.50 -11.95
CA LEU A 125 -29.19 -1.69 -12.85
C LEU A 125 -29.06 -2.34 -14.24
N ASP A 126 -29.02 -1.51 -15.28
CA ASP A 126 -28.64 -1.97 -16.62
C ASP A 126 -27.17 -2.39 -16.62
N VAL A 127 -26.92 -3.70 -16.67
CA VAL A 127 -25.59 -4.32 -16.66
C VAL A 127 -24.74 -4.02 -17.90
N LYS A 128 -25.34 -3.55 -19.01
CA LYS A 128 -24.59 -3.10 -20.18
C LYS A 128 -24.03 -1.69 -19.95
N ARG A 129 -24.85 -0.80 -19.40
CA ARG A 129 -24.46 0.58 -19.07
C ARG A 129 -23.52 0.62 -17.85
N ASN A 130 -23.83 -0.16 -16.82
CA ASN A 130 -23.12 -0.28 -15.56
C ASN A 130 -22.41 -1.63 -15.45
N SER A 131 -21.53 -1.92 -16.42
CA SER A 131 -20.81 -3.20 -16.43
C SER A 131 -19.96 -3.39 -15.16
N PRO A 132 -19.79 -4.63 -14.66
CA PRO A 132 -18.99 -4.89 -13.46
C PRO A 132 -17.56 -4.38 -13.55
N ARG A 133 -16.95 -4.43 -14.74
CA ARG A 133 -15.62 -3.87 -14.99
C ARG A 133 -15.59 -2.35 -14.82
N ARG A 134 -16.60 -1.65 -15.33
CA ARG A 134 -16.70 -0.19 -15.20
C ARG A 134 -16.89 0.22 -13.75
N LEU A 135 -17.77 -0.47 -13.02
CA LEU A 135 -18.00 -0.25 -11.60
C LEU A 135 -16.75 -0.54 -10.77
N ALA A 136 -16.07 -1.66 -11.02
CA ALA A 136 -14.83 -2.03 -10.33
C ALA A 136 -13.75 -0.96 -10.51
N ASN A 137 -13.53 -0.49 -11.74
CA ASN A 137 -12.55 0.56 -12.02
C ASN A 137 -12.89 1.87 -11.29
N ALA A 138 -14.17 2.27 -11.28
CA ALA A 138 -14.59 3.49 -10.62
C ALA A 138 -14.42 3.41 -9.10
N ILE A 139 -14.76 2.27 -8.49
CA ILE A 139 -14.56 2.00 -7.06
C ILE A 139 -13.07 1.96 -6.71
N SER A 140 -12.25 1.29 -7.53
CA SER A 140 -10.80 1.24 -7.35
C SER A 140 -10.17 2.62 -7.36
N ASN A 141 -10.60 3.51 -8.27
CA ASN A 141 -10.14 4.90 -8.27
C ASN A 141 -10.49 5.65 -6.98
N LEU A 142 -11.70 5.44 -6.43
CA LEU A 142 -12.08 6.03 -5.14
C LEU A 142 -11.20 5.49 -3.99
N LYS A 143 -11.00 4.17 -3.93
CA LYS A 143 -10.14 3.55 -2.91
C LYS A 143 -8.68 3.99 -3.01
N ASN A 144 -8.17 4.15 -4.23
CA ASN A 144 -6.80 4.65 -4.48
C ASN A 144 -6.59 6.09 -4.00
N GLU A 145 -7.67 6.87 -3.91
CA GLU A 145 -7.70 8.21 -3.31
C GLU A 145 -8.13 8.22 -1.83
N LEU A 146 -8.26 7.04 -1.21
CA LEU A 146 -8.74 6.86 0.17
C LEU A 146 -10.11 7.48 0.43
N ILE A 147 -10.99 7.45 -0.57
CA ILE A 147 -12.37 7.90 -0.45
C ILE A 147 -13.25 6.74 0.01
N GLU A 148 -13.80 6.87 1.21
CA GLU A 148 -14.73 5.90 1.80
C GLU A 148 -16.14 6.00 1.17
N PRO A 149 -16.98 4.97 1.27
CA PRO A 149 -18.34 4.99 0.69
C PRO A 149 -19.18 6.20 1.12
N GLU A 150 -19.14 6.58 2.40
CA GLU A 150 -19.86 7.73 2.93
C GLU A 150 -19.36 9.04 2.30
N GLN A 151 -18.05 9.15 2.11
CA GLN A 151 -17.43 10.32 1.46
C GLN A 151 -17.74 10.37 -0.02
N ALA A 152 -17.78 9.22 -0.71
CA ALA A 152 -18.16 9.15 -2.12
C ALA A 152 -19.59 9.68 -2.34
N VAL A 153 -20.51 9.39 -1.42
CA VAL A 153 -21.87 9.95 -1.43
C VAL A 153 -21.86 11.45 -1.11
N ALA A 154 -21.09 11.88 -0.11
CA ALA A 154 -21.01 13.29 0.29
C ALA A 154 -20.37 14.19 -0.78
N ASN A 155 -19.46 13.64 -1.58
CA ASN A 155 -18.75 14.34 -2.66
C ASN A 155 -19.57 14.46 -3.95
N LEU A 156 -20.78 13.90 -4.01
CA LEU A 156 -21.63 14.04 -5.18
C LEU A 156 -21.98 15.52 -5.40
N PRO A 157 -21.82 16.05 -6.63
CA PRO A 157 -22.17 17.44 -6.92
C PRO A 157 -23.66 17.69 -6.67
N VAL A 158 -23.96 18.88 -6.16
CA VAL A 158 -25.32 19.35 -5.93
C VAL A 158 -25.63 20.38 -7.04
N GLY A 159 -26.20 19.94 -8.15
CA GLY A 159 -26.48 20.80 -9.30
C GLY A 159 -27.32 20.16 -10.41
N PRO A 160 -27.74 20.94 -11.41
CA PRO A 160 -28.69 20.52 -12.46
C PRO A 160 -28.07 19.72 -13.64
N ASP A 161 -26.77 19.43 -13.65
CA ASP A 161 -26.11 18.64 -14.71
C ASP A 161 -26.27 17.12 -14.48
N GLU A 162 -27.52 16.67 -14.49
CA GLU A 162 -27.96 15.31 -14.10
C GLU A 162 -27.29 14.15 -14.88
N GLN A 163 -26.70 14.39 -16.06
CA GLN A 163 -26.20 13.33 -16.95
C GLN A 163 -24.76 12.88 -16.65
N ALA A 164 -23.87 13.80 -16.24
CA ALA A 164 -22.57 13.42 -15.69
C ALA A 164 -22.70 12.81 -14.28
N ASP A 165 -23.80 13.16 -13.59
CA ASP A 165 -24.10 12.81 -12.20
C ASP A 165 -24.67 11.40 -12.02
N ASP A 166 -25.31 10.82 -13.04
CA ASP A 166 -25.96 9.50 -12.93
C ASP A 166 -24.96 8.37 -12.65
N LEU A 167 -23.79 8.40 -13.30
CA LEU A 167 -22.74 7.39 -13.04
C LEU A 167 -22.14 7.56 -11.64
N ALA A 168 -21.78 8.78 -11.26
CA ALA A 168 -21.14 9.04 -9.96
C ALA A 168 -22.08 8.61 -8.82
N ARG A 169 -23.37 8.96 -8.93
CA ARG A 169 -24.41 8.53 -7.99
C ARG A 169 -24.57 7.01 -7.96
N THR A 170 -24.60 6.37 -9.13
CA THR A 170 -24.67 4.90 -9.22
C THR A 170 -23.45 4.25 -8.56
N VAL A 171 -22.24 4.75 -8.83
CA VAL A 171 -20.99 4.24 -8.26
C VAL A 171 -21.00 4.39 -6.74
N ALA A 172 -21.37 5.55 -6.20
CA ALA A 172 -21.39 5.78 -4.75
C ALA A 172 -22.34 4.81 -4.03
N VAL A 173 -23.55 4.59 -4.56
CA VAL A 173 -24.53 3.64 -4.00
C VAL A 173 -24.05 2.19 -4.12
N VAL A 174 -23.53 1.80 -5.28
CA VAL A 174 -22.99 0.45 -5.50
C VAL A 174 -21.77 0.20 -4.60
N TYR A 175 -20.92 1.22 -4.40
CA TYR A 175 -19.72 1.12 -3.59
C TYR A 175 -20.05 0.81 -2.12
N ALA A 176 -21.02 1.51 -1.54
CA ALA A 176 -21.48 1.25 -0.17
C ALA A 176 -22.00 -0.20 -0.01
N GLU A 177 -22.82 -0.67 -0.95
CA GLU A 177 -23.33 -2.04 -0.91
C GLU A 177 -22.22 -3.08 -1.15
N TYR A 178 -21.25 -2.76 -2.02
CA TYR A 178 -20.10 -3.61 -2.29
C TYR A 178 -19.22 -3.80 -1.05
N GLN A 179 -18.84 -2.72 -0.36
CA GLN A 179 -18.09 -2.81 0.89
C GLN A 179 -18.88 -3.58 1.96
N ARG A 180 -20.19 -3.31 2.09
CA ARG A 180 -21.05 -4.04 3.04
C ARG A 180 -21.05 -5.54 2.79
N ARG A 181 -21.13 -5.98 1.53
CA ARG A 181 -21.12 -7.41 1.17
C ARG A 181 -19.74 -8.05 1.33
N LEU A 182 -18.66 -7.35 0.98
CA LEU A 182 -17.29 -7.83 1.26
C LEU A 182 -17.10 -8.07 2.77
N ARG A 183 -17.48 -7.09 3.59
CA ARG A 183 -17.37 -7.15 5.04
C ARG A 183 -18.22 -8.27 5.64
N ALA A 184 -19.46 -8.43 5.18
CA ALA A 184 -20.33 -9.54 5.58
C ALA A 184 -19.77 -10.93 5.19
N ALA A 185 -19.00 -11.00 4.11
CA ALA A 185 -18.31 -12.21 3.68
C ALA A 185 -16.94 -12.42 4.36
N ASN A 186 -16.57 -11.53 5.31
CA ASN A 186 -15.22 -11.49 5.89
C ASN A 186 -14.16 -11.48 4.78
N ALA A 187 -14.30 -10.58 3.81
CA ALA A 187 -13.44 -10.47 2.65
C ALA A 187 -12.97 -9.03 2.45
N LEU A 188 -11.80 -8.88 1.83
CA LEU A 188 -11.23 -7.63 1.35
C LEU A 188 -10.85 -7.81 -0.11
N ASP A 189 -10.95 -6.78 -0.94
CA ASP A 189 -10.29 -6.76 -2.24
C ASP A 189 -8.86 -6.21 -2.13
N PHE A 190 -8.16 -6.12 -3.27
CA PHE A 190 -6.77 -5.65 -3.29
C PHE A 190 -6.62 -4.21 -2.79
N ASP A 191 -7.54 -3.32 -3.15
CA ASP A 191 -7.44 -1.91 -2.79
C ASP A 191 -7.78 -1.70 -1.31
N ASP A 192 -8.70 -2.50 -0.75
CA ASP A 192 -9.01 -2.52 0.68
C ASP A 192 -7.79 -2.81 1.54
N LEU A 193 -6.87 -3.67 1.08
CA LEU A 193 -5.67 -4.00 1.86
C LEU A 193 -4.87 -2.74 2.20
N ILE A 194 -4.79 -1.78 1.28
CA ILE A 194 -4.07 -0.52 1.51
C ILE A 194 -4.93 0.42 2.34
N GLY A 195 -6.20 0.64 1.96
CA GLY A 195 -7.12 1.54 2.65
C GLY A 195 -7.30 1.18 4.13
N GLU A 196 -7.61 -0.08 4.43
CA GLU A 196 -7.77 -0.59 5.79
C GLU A 196 -6.48 -0.48 6.61
N THR A 197 -5.32 -0.72 6.00
CA THR A 197 -4.04 -0.56 6.70
C THR A 197 -3.80 0.90 7.08
N VAL A 198 -4.09 1.83 6.16
CA VAL A 198 -4.00 3.27 6.45
C VAL A 198 -4.98 3.66 7.56
N ALA A 199 -6.23 3.18 7.51
CA ALA A 199 -7.23 3.43 8.53
C ALA A 199 -6.78 2.91 9.90
N VAL A 200 -6.21 1.70 9.97
CA VAL A 200 -5.66 1.14 11.21
C VAL A 200 -4.53 2.02 11.76
N LEU A 201 -3.59 2.46 10.92
CA LEU A 201 -2.47 3.28 11.37
C LEU A 201 -2.95 4.65 11.90
N ARG A 202 -3.96 5.26 11.27
CA ARG A 202 -4.51 6.55 11.68
C ARG A 202 -5.38 6.47 12.94
N ASN A 203 -6.23 5.44 13.03
CA ASN A 203 -7.21 5.30 14.11
C ASN A 203 -6.61 4.69 15.38
N PHE A 204 -5.47 3.98 15.27
CA PHE A 204 -4.80 3.34 16.38
C PHE A 204 -3.31 3.78 16.45
N PRO A 205 -3.02 4.97 17.02
CA PRO A 205 -1.66 5.53 17.07
C PRO A 205 -0.62 4.60 17.69
N GLN A 206 -1.01 3.77 18.66
CA GLN A 206 -0.14 2.76 19.27
C GLN A 206 0.34 1.70 18.26
N ILE A 207 -0.47 1.36 17.26
CA ILE A 207 -0.10 0.43 16.19
C ILE A 207 0.84 1.12 15.20
N ALA A 208 0.55 2.36 14.82
CA ALA A 208 1.47 3.16 14.01
C ALA A 208 2.84 3.31 14.70
N GLN A 209 2.86 3.63 15.99
CA GLN A 209 4.08 3.75 16.79
C GLN A 209 4.85 2.42 16.84
N HIS A 210 4.16 1.28 16.99
CA HIS A 210 4.80 -0.03 16.93
C HIS A 210 5.55 -0.23 15.61
N TYR A 211 4.91 0.05 14.47
CA TYR A 211 5.54 -0.11 13.16
C TYR A 211 6.60 0.95 12.86
N ARG A 212 6.45 2.20 13.31
CA ARG A 212 7.48 3.26 13.18
C ARG A 212 8.74 3.00 14.01
N ARG A 213 8.58 2.40 15.21
CA ARG A 213 9.72 1.96 16.04
C ARG A 213 10.42 0.75 15.41
N ARG A 214 9.64 -0.13 14.81
CA ARG A 214 10.15 -1.28 14.06
C ARG A 214 10.90 -0.79 12.82
N PHE A 215 10.21 -0.22 11.84
CA PHE A 215 10.76 0.18 10.54
C PHE A 215 11.43 1.55 10.60
N ARG A 216 12.72 1.55 10.95
CA ARG A 216 13.56 2.76 11.00
C ARG A 216 14.11 3.15 9.63
N HIS A 217 14.16 2.21 8.69
CA HIS A 217 14.57 2.47 7.31
C HIS A 217 13.55 1.87 6.35
N ILE A 218 12.93 2.72 5.54
CA ILE A 218 11.90 2.34 4.58
C ILE A 218 12.44 2.63 3.18
N LEU A 219 12.46 1.60 2.33
CA LEU A 219 12.95 1.66 0.97
C LEU A 219 11.81 1.30 0.02
N VAL A 220 11.57 2.13 -1.00
CA VAL A 220 10.52 1.87 -2.01
C VAL A 220 11.15 1.91 -3.41
N ASP A 221 11.00 0.82 -4.14
CA ASP A 221 11.38 0.70 -5.55
C ASP A 221 10.18 1.02 -6.46
N GLU A 222 10.46 1.49 -7.69
CA GLU A 222 9.46 1.91 -8.70
C GLU A 222 8.45 2.96 -8.16
N TYR A 223 8.93 3.93 -7.40
CA TYR A 223 8.10 4.92 -6.70
C TYR A 223 7.22 5.75 -7.65
N GLN A 224 7.59 5.90 -8.92
CA GLN A 224 6.78 6.57 -9.93
C GLN A 224 5.43 5.91 -10.20
N ASP A 225 5.26 4.62 -9.85
CA ASP A 225 4.01 3.88 -10.04
C ASP A 225 3.08 3.98 -8.82
N THR A 226 3.43 4.79 -7.81
CA THR A 226 2.71 4.91 -6.54
C THR A 226 1.44 5.77 -6.67
N ASN A 227 0.31 5.27 -6.15
CA ASN A 227 -0.94 6.04 -6.04
C ASN A 227 -1.07 6.80 -4.69
N HIS A 228 -2.13 7.59 -4.51
CA HIS A 228 -2.31 8.39 -3.30
C HIS A 228 -2.38 7.54 -2.01
N ALA A 229 -3.14 6.44 -2.02
CA ALA A 229 -3.27 5.54 -0.87
C ALA A 229 -1.92 4.92 -0.45
N GLN A 230 -1.10 4.49 -1.42
CA GLN A 230 0.23 3.95 -1.16
C GLN A 230 1.20 5.02 -0.65
N TYR A 231 1.14 6.24 -1.20
CA TYR A 231 1.90 7.38 -0.68
C TYR A 231 1.56 7.66 0.78
N VAL A 232 0.27 7.75 1.10
CA VAL A 232 -0.20 7.96 2.46
C VAL A 232 0.27 6.84 3.38
N LEU A 233 0.15 5.58 2.96
CA LEU A 233 0.64 4.43 3.73
C LEU A 233 2.13 4.54 4.07
N VAL A 234 2.97 4.91 3.10
CA VAL A 234 4.41 5.14 3.36
C VAL A 234 4.60 6.28 4.34
N ARG A 235 3.88 7.39 4.18
CA ARG A 235 3.95 8.54 5.09
C ARG A 235 3.56 8.15 6.53
N GLU A 236 2.48 7.41 6.72
CA GLU A 236 2.04 6.94 8.03
C GLU A 236 3.09 6.03 8.70
N LEU A 237 3.81 5.21 7.91
CA LEU A 237 4.87 4.33 8.40
C LEU A 237 6.18 5.06 8.71
N VAL A 238 6.52 6.12 7.96
CA VAL A 238 7.68 6.98 8.23
C VAL A 238 7.46 7.80 9.50
N GLY A 239 6.23 8.31 9.68
CA GLY A 239 5.85 9.19 10.79
C GLY A 239 6.40 10.61 10.65
N GLU A 240 5.93 11.51 11.50
CA GLU A 240 6.39 12.89 11.58
C GLU A 240 7.21 13.13 12.86
N ALA A 241 8.09 14.13 12.85
CA ALA A 241 8.99 14.40 13.97
C ALA A 241 8.26 14.81 15.27
N THR A 242 6.98 15.11 15.17
CA THR A 242 6.12 15.61 16.25
C THR A 242 5.44 14.51 17.06
N ASP A 243 5.39 13.27 16.57
CA ASP A 243 4.41 12.31 17.09
C ASP A 243 4.75 11.75 18.47
N ASP A 244 6.04 11.62 18.85
CA ASP A 244 6.41 10.98 20.13
C ASP A 244 7.86 11.26 20.60
N GLY A 245 8.54 12.27 20.04
CA GLY A 245 9.96 12.53 20.31
C GLY A 245 10.94 11.50 19.70
N ALA A 246 10.43 10.45 19.05
CA ALA A 246 11.22 9.58 18.19
C ALA A 246 11.41 10.23 16.82
N ALA A 247 12.63 10.21 16.30
CA ALA A 247 12.89 10.72 14.95
C ALA A 247 12.05 9.94 13.91
N PRO A 248 11.63 10.57 12.80
CA PRO A 248 11.03 9.87 11.67
C PRO A 248 11.91 8.73 11.15
N GLY A 249 11.30 7.75 10.49
CA GLY A 249 12.06 6.74 9.74
C GLY A 249 12.85 7.38 8.59
N GLU A 250 14.01 6.82 8.26
CA GLU A 250 14.74 7.21 7.04
C GLU A 250 14.04 6.62 5.81
N LEU A 251 13.52 7.49 4.94
CA LEU A 251 12.87 7.10 3.69
C LEU A 251 13.85 7.18 2.52
N CYS A 252 13.91 6.11 1.72
CA CYS A 252 14.63 6.08 0.45
C CYS A 252 13.69 5.60 -0.65
N VAL A 253 13.33 6.47 -1.59
CA VAL A 253 12.49 6.13 -2.74
C VAL A 253 13.28 6.16 -4.03
N VAL A 254 12.96 5.26 -4.96
CA VAL A 254 13.66 5.10 -6.22
C VAL A 254 12.67 5.06 -7.37
N GLY A 255 12.90 5.86 -8.41
CA GLY A 255 12.05 5.92 -9.61
C GLY A 255 12.80 6.40 -10.85
#